data_AF-D6CKL5-F1
#
_entry.id   AF-D6CKL5-F1
#
_cell.length_a   1.000
_cell.length_b   1.000
_cell.length_c   1.000
_cell.angle_alpha   90.00
_cell.angle_beta   90.00
_cell.angle_gamma   90.00
#
_symmetry.space_group_name_H-M   'P 1'
#
loop_
_entity.id
_entity.type
_entity.pdbx_description
1 polymer ?
#
loop_
_entity_poly.entity_id
_entity_poly.type
_entity_poly.pdbx_seq_one_letter_code
_entity_poly.pdbx_strand_id
1 'polypeptide(L)'
;MGDGDDAVLETLESDHRVLDVLWAELRDWLLQVKAAQALPASALIANAAQRFSALHAAHIAIENTRIFPAAQARMNAAQITAMGQDMAARRGVRWPSD
;
A
#
# COMPACT_ATOMS: atom_id res chain seq x y z
N MET A 1 17.48 -5.99 13.20
CA MET A 1 16.33 -6.87 12.91
C MET A 1 16.69 -8.28 13.35
N GLY A 2 15.72 -9.14 13.67
CA GLY A 2 15.97 -10.58 13.56
C GLY A 2 15.72 -11.02 12.12
N ASP A 3 16.42 -12.04 11.63
CA ASP A 3 16.36 -12.53 10.24
C ASP A 3 14.92 -12.71 9.68
N GLY A 4 13.95 -13.01 10.55
CA GLY A 4 12.55 -13.15 10.16
C GLY A 4 11.85 -11.84 9.77
N ASP A 5 12.26 -10.68 10.29
CA ASP A 5 11.64 -9.37 9.98
C ASP A 5 12.13 -8.85 8.63
N ASP A 6 13.39 -9.09 8.28
CA ASP A 6 13.98 -8.64 7.01
C ASP A 6 13.33 -9.35 5.82
N ALA A 7 13.14 -10.68 5.91
CA ALA A 7 12.43 -11.45 4.89
C ALA A 7 10.97 -11.00 4.67
N VAL A 8 10.32 -10.48 5.73
CA VAL A 8 8.97 -9.94 5.60
C VAL A 8 8.96 -8.56 4.97
N LEU A 9 9.95 -7.71 5.25
CA LEU A 9 10.07 -6.44 4.53
C LEU A 9 10.31 -6.66 3.04
N GLU A 10 11.20 -7.59 2.66
CA GLU A 10 11.43 -7.94 1.26
C GLU A 10 10.15 -8.44 0.58
N THR A 11 9.34 -9.22 1.29
CA THR A 11 8.02 -9.66 0.80
C THR A 11 7.09 -8.48 0.57
N LEU A 12 6.98 -7.55 1.53
CA LEU A 12 6.12 -6.38 1.41
C LEU A 12 6.56 -5.43 0.28
N GLU A 13 7.87 -5.27 0.07
CA GLU A 13 8.40 -4.50 -1.08
C GLU A 13 8.11 -5.19 -2.42
N SER A 14 8.12 -6.53 -2.45
CA SER A 14 7.66 -7.29 -3.61
C SER A 14 6.16 -7.12 -3.84
N ASP A 15 5.36 -7.17 -2.78
CA ASP A 15 3.91 -7.00 -2.84
C ASP A 15 3.55 -5.61 -3.38
N HIS A 16 4.25 -4.54 -2.98
CA HIS A 16 4.07 -3.20 -3.56
C HIS A 16 4.24 -3.19 -5.08
N ARG A 17 5.28 -3.83 -5.61
CA ARG A 17 5.52 -3.89 -7.06
C ARG A 17 4.41 -4.64 -7.80
N VAL A 18 3.89 -5.73 -7.20
CA VAL A 18 2.79 -6.49 -7.79
C VAL A 18 1.49 -5.70 -7.74
N LEU A 19 1.22 -5.02 -6.62
CA LEU A 19 0.05 -4.15 -6.45
C LEU A 19 0.08 -2.99 -7.46
N ASP A 20 1.23 -2.38 -7.71
CA ASP A 20 1.37 -1.29 -8.70
C ASP A 20 1.01 -1.76 -10.12
N VAL A 21 1.49 -2.94 -10.53
CA VAL A 21 1.17 -3.53 -11.85
C VAL A 21 -0.33 -3.83 -11.97
N LEU A 22 -0.90 -4.52 -10.98
CA LEU A 22 -2.33 -4.84 -10.96
C LEU A 22 -3.20 -3.58 -10.94
N TRP A 23 -2.78 -2.56 -10.19
CA TRP A 23 -3.50 -1.29 -10.12
C TRP A 23 -3.47 -0.54 -11.46
N ALA A 24 -2.35 -0.53 -12.18
CA ALA A 24 -2.28 0.09 -13.50
C ALA A 24 -3.30 -0.53 -14.47
N GLU A 25 -3.38 -1.87 -14.52
CA GLU A 25 -4.35 -2.59 -15.36
C GLU A 25 -5.80 -2.28 -14.98
N LEU A 26 -6.11 -2.32 -13.68
CA LEU A 26 -7.45 -2.02 -13.17
C LEU A 26 -7.84 -0.57 -13.41
N ARG A 27 -6.90 0.36 -13.20
CA ARG A 27 -7.12 1.79 -13.33
C ARG A 27 -7.57 2.16 -14.73
N ASP A 28 -6.92 1.63 -15.75
CA ASP A 28 -7.27 1.95 -17.15
C ASP A 28 -8.70 1.51 -17.48
N TRP A 29 -9.10 0.32 -17.03
CA TRP A 29 -10.49 -0.13 -17.19
C TRP A 29 -11.48 0.70 -16.36
N LEU A 30 -11.16 1.01 -15.11
CA LEU A 30 -12.00 1.85 -14.24
C LEU A 30 -12.19 3.27 -14.79
N LEU A 31 -11.19 3.84 -15.46
CA LEU A 31 -11.30 5.12 -16.15
C LEU A 31 -12.29 5.05 -17.33
N GLN A 32 -12.30 3.95 -18.08
CA GLN A 32 -13.29 3.72 -19.13
C GLN A 32 -14.69 3.52 -18.55
N VAL A 33 -14.83 2.84 -17.40
CA VAL A 33 -16.11 2.71 -16.69
C VAL A 33 -16.63 4.08 -16.28
N LYS A 34 -15.77 4.91 -15.67
CA LYS A 34 -16.10 6.28 -15.30
C LYS A 34 -16.56 7.12 -16.50
N ALA A 35 -15.97 6.89 -17.68
CA ALA A 35 -16.33 7.57 -18.92
C ALA A 35 -17.55 6.97 -19.64
N ALA A 36 -18.19 5.94 -19.08
CA ALA A 36 -19.26 5.15 -19.70
C ALA A 36 -18.87 4.51 -21.05
N GLN A 37 -17.58 4.17 -21.20
CA GLN A 37 -16.99 3.61 -22.43
C GLN A 37 -16.47 2.18 -22.25
N ALA A 38 -16.45 1.68 -21.01
CA ALA A 38 -15.95 0.34 -20.74
C ALA A 38 -16.85 -0.73 -21.35
N LEU A 39 -16.21 -1.72 -21.98
CA LEU A 39 -16.81 -3.02 -22.17
C LEU A 39 -16.97 -3.72 -20.79
N PRO A 40 -17.87 -4.72 -20.70
CA PRO A 40 -17.93 -5.59 -19.53
C PRO A 40 -16.54 -6.11 -19.16
N ALA A 41 -16.29 -6.27 -17.86
CA ALA A 41 -14.99 -6.75 -17.37
C ALA A 41 -14.63 -8.07 -18.04
N SER A 42 -13.45 -8.12 -18.68
CA SER A 42 -12.90 -9.36 -19.20
C SER A 42 -12.49 -10.27 -18.05
N ALA A 43 -12.26 -11.55 -18.36
CA ALA A 43 -11.72 -12.49 -17.38
C ALA A 43 -10.37 -12.02 -16.79
N LEU A 44 -9.56 -11.32 -17.59
CA LEU A 44 -8.30 -10.73 -17.15
C LEU A 44 -8.53 -9.65 -16.08
N ILE A 45 -9.44 -8.70 -16.35
CA ILE A 45 -9.78 -7.64 -15.39
C ILE A 45 -10.39 -8.22 -14.11
N ALA A 46 -11.30 -9.19 -14.24
CA ALA A 46 -11.90 -9.85 -13.08
C ALA A 46 -10.83 -10.57 -12.22
N ASN A 47 -9.88 -11.26 -12.86
CA ASN A 47 -8.78 -11.92 -12.15
C ASN A 47 -7.85 -10.90 -11.48
N ALA A 48 -7.47 -9.82 -12.18
CA ALA A 48 -6.64 -8.76 -11.64
C ALA A 48 -7.30 -8.11 -10.41
N ALA A 49 -8.61 -7.86 -10.46
CA ALA A 49 -9.37 -7.26 -9.35
C ALA A 49 -9.40 -8.18 -8.12
N GLN A 50 -9.65 -9.48 -8.33
CA GLN A 50 -9.65 -10.46 -7.24
C GLN A 50 -8.25 -10.58 -6.62
N ARG A 51 -7.21 -10.64 -7.45
CA ARG A 51 -5.84 -10.80 -7.01
C ARG A 51 -5.32 -9.56 -6.29
N PHE A 52 -5.62 -8.37 -6.80
CA PHE A 52 -5.31 -7.09 -6.15
C PHE A 52 -5.96 -7.01 -4.77
N SER A 53 -7.26 -7.29 -4.68
CA SER A 53 -8.01 -7.21 -3.43
C SER A 53 -7.49 -8.18 -2.37
N ALA A 54 -7.20 -9.43 -2.77
CA ALA A 54 -6.67 -10.45 -1.86
C ALA A 54 -5.25 -10.12 -1.39
N LEU A 55 -4.36 -9.72 -2.31
CA LEU A 55 -2.98 -9.36 -1.98
C LEU A 55 -2.93 -8.14 -1.07
N HIS A 56 -3.69 -7.08 -1.39
CA HIS A 56 -3.71 -5.86 -0.60
C HIS A 56 -4.26 -6.09 0.82
N ALA A 57 -5.25 -6.98 0.98
CA ALA A 57 -5.77 -7.35 2.29
C ALA A 57 -4.72 -8.11 3.13
N ALA A 58 -4.02 -9.06 2.52
CA ALA A 58 -2.93 -9.79 3.19
C ALA A 58 -1.77 -8.87 3.56
N HIS A 59 -1.39 -7.97 2.66
CA HIS A 59 -0.37 -6.94 2.86
C HIS A 59 -0.66 -6.06 4.09
N ILE A 60 -1.86 -5.46 4.14
CA ILE A 60 -2.31 -4.62 5.27
C ILE A 60 -2.30 -5.42 6.58
N ALA A 61 -2.71 -6.69 6.56
CA ALA A 61 -2.74 -7.52 7.76
C ALA A 61 -1.33 -7.69 8.34
N ILE A 62 -0.31 -7.91 7.51
CA ILE A 62 1.10 -8.01 7.94
C ILE A 62 1.59 -6.67 8.48
N GLU A 63 1.31 -5.56 7.79
CA GLU A 63 1.71 -4.23 8.24
C GLU A 63 1.14 -3.91 9.63
N ASN A 64 -0.17 -4.10 9.81
CA ASN A 64 -0.87 -3.75 11.04
C ASN A 64 -0.52 -4.65 12.23
N THR A 65 -0.34 -5.95 11.99
CA THR A 65 -0.16 -6.92 13.09
C THR A 65 1.30 -7.12 13.47
N ARG A 66 2.24 -6.77 12.57
CA ARG A 66 3.66 -7.04 12.77
C ARG A 66 4.54 -5.82 12.58
N ILE A 67 4.48 -5.18 11.42
CA ILE A 67 5.47 -4.14 11.07
C ILE A 67 5.26 -2.87 11.88
N PHE A 68 4.06 -2.31 11.91
CA PHE A 68 3.80 -1.08 12.65
C PHE A 68 4.03 -1.24 14.16
N PRO A 69 3.59 -2.32 14.84
CA PRO A 69 3.96 -2.56 16.23
C PRO A 69 5.48 -2.65 16.46
N ALA A 70 6.18 -3.35 15.58
CA ALA A 70 7.63 -3.53 15.67
C ALA A 70 8.41 -2.22 15.42
N ALA A 71 7.91 -1.34 14.55
CA ALA A 71 8.45 -0.01 14.35
C ALA A 71 8.17 0.91 15.55
N GLN A 72 6.92 0.92 16.03
CA GLN A 72 6.51 1.73 17.18
C GLN A 72 7.31 1.41 18.45
N ALA A 73 7.60 0.13 18.69
CA ALA A 73 8.41 -0.30 19.84
C ALA A 73 9.87 0.19 19.80
N ARG A 74 10.37 0.62 18.64
CA ARG A 74 11.78 1.02 18.42
C ARG A 74 11.97 2.50 18.17
N MET A 75 10.91 3.22 17.83
CA MET A 75 10.97 4.64 17.50
C MET A 75 10.62 5.51 18.71
N ASN A 76 11.36 6.59 18.90
CA ASN A 76 11.01 7.63 19.86
C ASN A 76 10.05 8.67 19.25
N ALA A 77 9.46 9.51 20.12
CA ALA A 77 8.48 10.52 19.70
C ALA A 77 9.04 11.53 18.70
N ALA A 78 10.33 11.89 18.80
CA ALA A 78 10.97 12.82 17.86
C ALA A 78 11.10 12.20 16.46
N GLN A 79 11.47 10.92 16.37
CA GLN A 79 11.55 10.19 15.10
C GLN A 79 10.16 10.04 14.44
N ILE A 80 9.12 9.76 15.23
CA ILE A 80 7.74 9.69 14.72
C ILE A 80 7.28 11.06 14.21
N THR A 81 7.58 12.14 14.95
CA THR A 81 7.23 13.51 14.56
C THR A 81 7.93 13.91 13.25
N ALA A 82 9.24 13.66 13.14
CA ALA A 82 10.00 13.95 11.93
C ALA A 82 9.46 13.20 10.71
N MET A 83 9.21 11.89 10.84
CA MET A 83 8.62 11.08 9.78
C MET A 83 7.25 11.61 9.35
N GLY A 84 6.41 11.99 10.32
CA GLY A 84 5.10 12.54 10.05
C GLY A 84 5.15 13.88 9.30
N GLN A 85 6.06 14.78 9.68
CA GLN A 85 6.30 16.03 8.97
C GLN A 85 6.72 15.78 7.52
N ASP A 86 7.63 14.83 7.27
CA ASP A 86 8.05 14.44 5.93
C ASP A 86 6.89 13.84 5.11
N MET A 87 6.03 13.02 5.74
CA MET A 87 4.83 12.49 5.11
C MET A 87 3.82 13.58 4.74
N ALA A 88 3.64 14.57 5.60
CA ALA A 88 2.74 15.71 5.35
C ALA A 88 3.27 16.58 4.20
N ALA A 89 4.57 16.90 4.21
CA ALA A 89 5.22 17.68 3.16
C ALA A 89 5.10 16.99 1.78
N ARG A 90 5.34 15.68 1.69
CA ARG A 90 5.17 14.91 0.44
C ARG A 90 3.76 14.96 -0.13
N ARG A 91 2.75 15.09 0.74
CA ARG A 91 1.32 15.17 0.35
C ARG A 91 0.82 16.62 0.20
N GLY A 92 1.67 17.62 0.44
CA GLY A 92 1.29 19.03 0.41
C GLY A 92 0.27 19.42 1.49
N VAL A 93 0.19 18.67 2.59
CA VAL A 93 -0.73 18.95 3.70
C VAL A 93 0.02 19.57 4.86
N ARG A 94 -0.66 20.44 5.62
CA ARG A 94 -0.08 21.06 6.81
C ARG A 94 0.07 20.02 7.92
N TRP A 95 1.27 19.89 8.47
CA TRP A 95 1.49 19.13 9.70
C TRP A 95 0.74 19.80 10.87
N PRO A 96 -0.05 19.06 11.66
CA PRO A 96 -0.70 19.61 12.84
C PRO A 96 0.36 20.24 13.75
N SER A 97 0.21 21.54 13.99
CA SER A 97 0.94 22.24 15.02
C SER A 97 0.01 22.18 16.23
N ASP A 98 0.44 21.53 17.31
CA ASP A 98 -0.25 21.65 18.60
C ASP A 98 -0.34 23.14 19.01
#